data_AF-A0A1D1YDK0-F1
#
_entry.id   AF-A0A1D1YDK0-F1
#
_cell.length_a   1.000
_cell.length_b   1.000
_cell.length_c   1.000
_cell.angle_alpha   90.00
_cell.angle_beta   90.00
_cell.angle_gamma   90.00
#
_symmetry.space_group_name_H-M   'P 1'
#
loop_
_entity.id
_entity.type
_entity.pdbx_description
1 polymer ?
#
loop_
_entity_poly.entity_id
_entity_poly.type
_entity_poly.pdbx_seq_one_letter_code
_entity_poly.pdbx_strand_id
1 'polypeptide(L)'
;MWHEARRSERKVHDLMDAARKRAQRRAVFLAKRRGDPQQSLQVAGTRCRMYRDDGLYQATQDQQGLIPWNGKQDILIDRFDGRALLDFIRDSDSRPHRVQEKTEEEEEVEEFVNFERYRDLIMHRRRGCRYL
;
A
#
# COMPACT_ATOMS: atom_id res chain seq x y z
N MET A 1 -0.48 20.08 -55.86
CA MET A 1 -1.01 21.10 -54.93
C MET A 1 -2.40 20.78 -54.36
N TRP A 2 -3.51 20.75 -55.13
CA TRP A 2 -4.85 20.50 -54.54
C TRP A 2 -5.06 19.08 -53.97
N HIS A 3 -4.55 18.03 -54.63
CA HIS A 3 -4.69 16.66 -54.13
C HIS A 3 -3.95 16.41 -52.81
N GLU A 4 -2.81 17.08 -52.61
CA GLU A 4 -2.03 16.99 -51.36
C GLU A 4 -2.75 17.70 -50.22
N ALA A 5 -3.32 18.88 -50.49
CA ALA A 5 -4.17 19.60 -49.55
C ALA A 5 -5.40 18.78 -49.12
N ARG A 6 -6.05 18.07 -50.06
CA ARG A 6 -7.16 17.15 -49.72
C ARG A 6 -6.72 15.94 -48.91
N ARG A 7 -5.51 15.41 -49.13
CA ARG A 7 -4.97 14.30 -48.33
C ARG A 7 -4.63 14.76 -46.91
N SER A 8 -4.03 15.93 -46.74
CA SER A 8 -3.71 16.47 -45.42
C SER A 8 -4.99 16.78 -44.63
N GLU A 9 -5.99 17.36 -45.28
CA GLU A 9 -7.31 17.64 -44.69
C GLU A 9 -8.01 16.36 -44.19
N ARG A 10 -8.07 15.30 -45.03
CA ARG A 10 -8.59 14.00 -44.63
C ARG A 10 -7.86 13.42 -43.41
N LYS A 11 -6.52 13.48 -43.43
CA LYS A 11 -5.69 12.98 -42.33
C LYS A 11 -5.94 13.73 -41.01
N VAL A 12 -6.14 15.05 -41.07
CA VAL A 12 -6.49 15.85 -39.89
C VAL A 12 -7.88 15.46 -39.37
N HIS A 13 -8.86 15.26 -40.26
CA HIS A 13 -10.20 14.84 -39.87
C HIS A 13 -10.21 13.46 -39.19
N ASP A 14 -9.51 12.48 -39.78
CA ASP A 14 -9.35 11.14 -39.22
C ASP A 14 -8.68 11.19 -37.84
N LEU A 15 -7.67 12.05 -37.68
CA LEU A 15 -6.97 12.25 -36.40
C LEU A 15 -7.88 12.87 -35.34
N MET A 16 -8.70 13.85 -35.72
CA MET A 16 -9.70 14.46 -34.84
C MET A 16 -10.78 13.46 -34.41
N ASP A 17 -11.29 12.64 -35.34
CA ASP A 17 -12.27 11.60 -35.02
C ASP A 17 -11.68 10.50 -34.14
N ALA A 18 -10.45 10.09 -34.41
CA ALA A 18 -9.72 9.15 -33.55
C ALA A 18 -9.50 9.74 -32.14
N ALA A 19 -9.16 11.02 -32.04
CA ALA A 19 -9.01 11.72 -30.76
C ALA A 19 -10.34 11.81 -30.00
N ARG A 20 -11.44 12.15 -30.69
CA ARG A 20 -12.79 12.19 -30.13
C ARG A 20 -13.22 10.83 -29.60
N LYS A 21 -13.08 9.76 -30.40
CA LYS A 21 -13.38 8.38 -29.99
C LYS A 21 -12.51 7.95 -28.81
N ARG A 22 -11.24 8.34 -28.77
CA ARG A 22 -10.33 8.06 -27.64
C ARG A 22 -10.79 8.79 -26.37
N ALA A 23 -11.17 10.07 -26.48
CA ALA A 23 -11.68 10.86 -25.35
C ALA A 23 -12.98 10.26 -24.79
N GLN A 24 -13.90 9.84 -25.66
CA GLN A 24 -15.14 9.15 -25.26
C GLN A 24 -14.86 7.84 -24.52
N ARG A 25 -13.96 6.99 -25.04
CA ARG A 25 -13.56 5.74 -24.35
C ARG A 25 -12.95 6.01 -22.97
N ARG A 26 -12.09 7.04 -22.86
CA ARG A 26 -11.50 7.44 -21.57
C ARG A 26 -12.58 7.95 -20.60
N ALA A 27 -13.53 8.75 -21.07
CA ALA A 27 -14.63 9.24 -20.25
C ALA A 27 -15.49 8.09 -19.70
N VAL A 28 -15.85 7.12 -20.55
CA VAL A 28 -16.60 5.93 -20.14
C VAL A 28 -15.80 5.07 -19.15
N PHE A 29 -14.51 4.86 -19.40
CA PHE A 29 -13.63 4.11 -18.49
C PHE A 29 -13.54 4.77 -17.11
N LEU A 30 -13.33 6.09 -17.06
CA LEU A 30 -13.25 6.84 -15.81
C LEU A 30 -14.60 6.89 -15.09
N ALA A 31 -15.72 6.98 -15.80
CA ALA A 31 -17.06 6.91 -15.22
C ALA A 31 -17.33 5.54 -14.58
N LYS A 32 -16.94 4.43 -15.24
CA LYS A 32 -17.01 3.08 -14.66
C LYS A 32 -16.15 2.94 -13.40
N ARG A 33 -14.97 3.56 -13.38
CA ARG A 33 -14.06 3.59 -12.22
C ARG A 33 -14.56 4.42 -11.03
N ARG A 34 -15.56 5.29 -11.23
CA ARG A 34 -16.20 6.04 -10.13
C ARG A 34 -17.31 5.24 -9.43
N GLY A 35 -17.62 4.04 -9.91
CA GLY A 35 -18.55 3.11 -9.27
C GLY A 35 -17.95 2.37 -8.07
N ASP A 36 -18.53 1.22 -7.73
CA ASP A 36 -18.13 0.39 -6.58
C ASP A 36 -16.64 -0.02 -6.66
N PRO A 37 -15.81 0.32 -5.65
CA PRO A 37 -14.40 -0.05 -5.60
C PRO A 37 -14.14 -1.55 -5.82
N GLN A 38 -15.08 -2.43 -5.43
CA GLN A 38 -14.97 -3.88 -5.63
C GLN A 38 -14.93 -4.28 -7.11
N GLN A 39 -15.55 -3.50 -8.00
CA GLN A 39 -15.53 -3.77 -9.46
C GLN A 39 -14.16 -3.50 -10.09
N SER A 40 -13.25 -2.83 -9.38
CA SER A 40 -11.88 -2.57 -9.82
C SER A 40 -10.87 -3.60 -9.32
N LEU A 41 -11.27 -4.48 -8.40
CA LEU A 41 -10.40 -5.52 -7.85
C LEU A 41 -10.13 -6.58 -8.92
N GLN A 42 -8.88 -6.63 -9.39
CA GLN A 42 -8.43 -7.70 -10.27
C GLN A 42 -7.60 -8.68 -9.45
N VAL A 43 -8.09 -9.90 -9.30
CA VAL A 43 -7.33 -10.99 -8.69
C VAL A 43 -6.62 -11.73 -9.80
N ALA A 44 -5.29 -11.63 -9.83
CA ALA A 44 -4.43 -12.41 -10.69
C ALA A 44 -3.67 -13.45 -9.84
N GLY A 45 -3.52 -14.66 -10.35
CA GLY A 45 -2.82 -15.74 -9.66
C GLY A 45 -2.06 -16.63 -10.63
N THR A 46 -0.95 -17.18 -10.18
CA THR A 46 -0.19 -18.20 -10.90
C THR A 46 -0.33 -19.53 -10.15
N ARG A 47 -0.33 -20.66 -10.88
CA ARG A 47 -0.33 -21.99 -10.25
C ARG A 47 0.94 -22.16 -9.42
N CYS A 48 0.80 -22.16 -8.10
CA CYS A 48 1.85 -22.54 -7.17
C CYS A 48 1.66 -24.01 -6.78
N ARG A 49 2.73 -24.81 -6.81
CA ARG A 49 2.70 -26.16 -6.26
C ARG A 49 2.91 -26.04 -4.76
N MET A 50 1.86 -26.29 -3.99
CA MET A 50 1.95 -26.34 -2.54
C MET A 50 2.70 -27.60 -2.14
N TYR A 51 3.87 -27.43 -1.51
CA TYR A 51 4.58 -28.50 -0.84
C TYR A 51 4.16 -28.49 0.62
N ARG A 52 3.53 -29.57 1.07
CA ARG A 52 3.22 -29.79 2.47
C ARG A 52 4.42 -30.46 3.10
N ASP A 53 5.05 -29.77 4.04
CA ASP A 53 6.11 -30.32 4.86
C ASP A 53 5.54 -30.57 6.25
N ASP A 54 5.15 -31.82 6.51
CA ASP A 54 4.59 -32.23 7.81
C ASP A 54 5.63 -32.10 8.93
N GLY A 55 6.92 -32.22 8.62
CA GLY A 55 8.00 -32.03 9.58
C GLY A 55 8.11 -30.57 10.00
N LEU A 56 8.10 -29.64 9.03
CA LEU A 56 8.08 -28.20 9.31
C LEU A 56 6.80 -27.78 10.05
N TYR A 57 5.65 -28.35 9.68
CA TYR A 57 4.39 -28.13 10.38
C TYR A 57 4.50 -28.56 11.84
N GLN A 58 4.95 -29.81 12.09
CA GLN A 58 5.08 -30.32 13.45
C GLN A 58 6.11 -29.53 14.26
N ALA A 59 7.25 -29.15 13.68
CA ALA A 59 8.25 -28.31 14.34
C ALA A 59 7.69 -26.93 14.73
N THR A 60 6.77 -26.38 13.92
CA THR A 60 6.07 -25.13 14.23
C THR A 60 5.05 -25.34 15.36
N GLN A 61 4.29 -26.45 15.35
CA GLN A 61 3.36 -26.79 16.43
C GLN A 61 4.08 -27.00 17.76
N ASP A 62 5.23 -27.66 17.72
CA ASP A 62 6.09 -27.93 18.87
C ASP A 62 6.92 -26.69 19.29
N GLN A 63 6.77 -25.55 18.61
CA GLN A 63 7.49 -24.31 18.88
C GLN A 63 9.02 -24.44 18.85
N GLN A 64 9.57 -25.40 18.10
CA GLN A 64 11.01 -25.69 18.05
C GLN A 64 11.86 -24.53 17.50
N GLY A 65 11.25 -23.64 16.72
CA GLY A 65 11.88 -22.43 16.20
C GLY A 65 11.96 -21.28 17.20
N LEU A 66 11.35 -21.42 18.38
CA LEU A 66 11.29 -20.35 19.37
C LEU A 66 12.36 -20.53 20.47
N ILE A 67 12.94 -19.42 20.92
CA ILE A 67 13.92 -19.37 22.00
C ILE A 67 13.50 -18.37 23.08
N PRO A 68 13.87 -18.59 24.36
CA PRO A 68 13.63 -17.64 25.44
C PRO A 68 14.30 -16.29 25.20
N TRP A 69 13.55 -15.22 25.44
CA TRP A 69 14.01 -13.86 25.22
C TRP A 69 14.65 -13.27 26.48
N ASN A 70 15.91 -12.84 26.40
CA ASN A 70 16.63 -12.22 27.53
C ASN A 70 16.55 -13.04 28.83
N GLY A 71 16.58 -14.37 28.73
CA GLY A 71 16.49 -15.29 29.87
C GLY A 71 15.09 -15.46 30.47
N LYS A 72 14.07 -14.79 29.94
CA LYS A 72 12.66 -14.91 30.34
C LYS A 72 12.02 -16.08 29.59
N GLN A 73 11.58 -17.11 30.32
CA GLN A 73 11.02 -18.35 29.74
C GLN A 73 9.60 -18.18 29.20
N ASP A 74 8.88 -17.18 29.70
CA ASP A 74 7.52 -16.83 29.31
C ASP A 74 7.45 -15.99 28.03
N ILE A 75 8.57 -15.38 27.62
CA ILE A 75 8.66 -14.55 26.43
C ILE A 75 9.54 -15.27 25.41
N LEU A 76 8.90 -15.73 24.33
CA LEU A 76 9.57 -16.45 23.26
C LEU A 76 9.75 -15.55 22.02
N ILE A 77 10.88 -15.69 21.34
CA ILE A 77 11.16 -15.06 20.05
C ILE A 77 11.59 -16.10 19.02
N ASP A 78 11.46 -15.78 17.73
CA ASP A 78 12.01 -16.63 16.67
C ASP A 78 13.54 -16.70 16.81
N ARG A 79 14.11 -17.89 16.60
CA ARG A 79 15.56 -18.13 16.60
C ARG A 79 16.32 -17.20 15.65
N PHE A 80 15.70 -16.77 14.56
CA PHE A 80 16.26 -15.88 13.55
C PHE A 80 15.74 -14.44 13.68
N ASP A 81 15.07 -14.11 14.79
CA ASP A 81 14.64 -12.75 15.07
C ASP A 81 15.86 -11.83 15.22
N GLY A 82 15.89 -10.75 14.42
CA GLY A 82 17.03 -9.82 14.39
C GLY A 82 17.29 -9.12 15.73
N ARG A 83 16.33 -9.07 16.66
CA ARG A 83 16.54 -8.52 17.99
C ARG A 83 17.56 -9.34 18.80
N ALA A 84 17.68 -10.65 18.54
CA ALA A 84 18.68 -11.51 19.17
C ALA A 84 20.13 -11.15 18.81
N LEU A 85 20.33 -10.33 17.77
CA LEU A 85 21.65 -9.84 17.35
C LEU A 85 22.09 -8.57 18.09
N LEU A 86 21.24 -8.00 18.95
CA LEU A 86 21.55 -6.77 19.68
C LEU A 86 22.26 -7.09 21.00
N ASP A 87 23.45 -6.52 21.23
CA ASP A 87 24.21 -6.67 22.48
C ASP A 87 23.47 -6.07 23.68
N PHE A 88 22.72 -4.99 23.45
CA PHE A 88 21.90 -4.34 24.46
C PHE A 88 20.61 -3.83 23.83
N ILE A 89 19.53 -3.96 24.59
CA ILE A 89 18.22 -3.43 24.20
C ILE A 89 17.94 -2.29 25.14
N ARG A 90 17.79 -1.09 24.58
CA ARG A 90 17.44 0.07 25.40
C ARG A 90 16.01 -0.10 25.86
N ASP A 91 15.81 -0.18 27.17
CA ASP A 91 14.48 -0.08 27.75
C ASP A 91 13.89 1.28 27.36
N SER A 92 12.71 1.28 26.75
CA SER A 92 11.97 2.50 26.40
C SER A 92 11.77 3.40 27.62
N ASP A 93 11.69 2.81 28.81
CA ASP A 93 11.43 3.48 30.08
C ASP A 93 12.68 4.13 30.69
N SER A 94 13.88 3.78 30.20
CA SER A 94 15.16 4.31 30.71
C SER A 94 15.44 5.75 30.25
N ARG A 95 14.66 6.25 29.28
CA ARG A 95 14.55 7.68 29.06
C ARG A 95 13.26 8.12 29.76
N PRO A 96 13.28 9.10 30.68
CA PRO A 96 12.10 9.94 30.78
C PRO A 96 11.80 10.33 29.33
N HIS A 97 10.59 10.07 28.87
CA HIS A 97 10.08 10.66 27.65
C HIS A 97 10.15 12.16 27.92
N ARG A 98 11.34 12.75 27.73
CA ARG A 98 11.48 14.15 27.41
C ARG A 98 10.74 14.16 26.10
N VAL A 99 9.45 14.51 26.19
CA VAL A 99 8.78 15.21 25.12
C VAL A 99 9.77 16.31 24.82
N GLN A 100 10.62 16.04 23.82
CA GLN A 100 11.48 17.04 23.28
C GLN A 100 10.46 18.03 22.76
N GLU A 101 10.37 19.20 23.40
CA GLU A 101 9.45 20.24 22.94
C GLU A 101 9.74 20.38 21.46
N LYS A 102 8.76 19.98 20.65
CA LYS A 102 8.90 20.02 19.21
C LYS A 102 9.05 21.48 18.88
N THR A 103 10.00 21.78 18.04
CA THR A 103 10.04 23.10 17.43
C THR A 103 8.74 23.34 16.66
N GLU A 104 8.34 24.60 16.49
CA GLU A 104 7.15 24.96 15.70
C GLU A 104 7.19 24.31 14.30
N GLU A 105 8.38 24.24 13.69
CA GLU A 105 8.62 23.56 12.41
C GLU A 105 8.34 22.04 12.49
N GLU A 106 8.72 21.38 13.58
CA GLU A 106 8.46 19.94 13.77
C GLU A 106 6.97 19.66 14.02
N GLU A 107 6.26 20.55 14.74
CA GLU A 107 4.81 20.45 14.92
C GLU A 107 4.07 20.63 13.59
N GLU A 108 4.44 21.64 12.79
CA GLU A 108 3.87 21.85 11.45
C GLU A 108 4.06 20.63 10.53
N VAL A 109 5.27 20.05 10.52
CA VAL A 109 5.56 18.85 9.72
C VAL A 109 4.75 17.67 10.22
N GLU A 110 4.63 17.48 11.53
CA GLU A 110 3.81 16.41 12.08
C GLU A 110 2.33 16.59 11.73
N GLU A 111 1.78 17.79 11.84
CA GLU A 111 0.40 18.08 11.45
C GLU A 111 0.16 17.79 9.97
N PHE A 112 1.09 18.20 9.10
CA PHE A 112 1.02 17.93 7.67
C PHE A 112 1.04 16.42 7.37
N VAL A 113 1.98 15.69 7.97
CA VAL A 113 2.10 14.24 7.81
C VAL A 113 0.87 13.52 8.37
N ASN A 114 0.34 14.00 9.49
CA ASN A 114 -0.84 13.44 10.12
C ASN A 114 -2.09 13.67 9.25
N PHE A 115 -2.21 14.83 8.62
CA PHE A 115 -3.25 15.09 7.63
C PHE A 115 -3.14 14.14 6.44
N GLU A 116 -1.96 13.98 5.83
CA GLU A 116 -1.77 13.05 4.70
C GLU A 116 -2.05 11.59 5.11
N ARG A 117 -1.67 11.19 6.33
CA ARG A 117 -1.95 9.84 6.88
C ARG A 117 -3.45 9.52 6.88
N TYR A 118 -4.30 10.50 7.19
CA TYR A 118 -5.75 10.32 7.26
C TYR A 118 -6.50 10.85 6.03
N ARG A 119 -5.80 11.39 5.04
CA ARG A 119 -6.41 12.06 3.88
C ARG A 119 -7.39 11.16 3.15
N ASP A 120 -7.01 9.92 2.87
CA ASP A 120 -7.87 8.98 2.17
C ASP A 120 -9.13 8.66 2.99
N LEU A 121 -8.99 8.42 4.29
CA LEU A 121 -10.12 8.19 5.21
C LEU A 121 -11.09 9.38 5.22
N ILE A 122 -10.57 10.61 5.28
CA ILE A 122 -11.37 11.84 5.21
C ILE A 122 -12.10 11.94 3.86
N MET A 123 -11.39 11.66 2.76
CA MET A 123 -11.96 11.71 1.41
C MET A 123 -13.03 10.65 1.17
N HIS A 124 -12.85 9.45 1.72
CA HIS A 124 -13.84 8.37 1.65
C HIS A 124 -15.07 8.67 2.51
N ARG A 125 -14.90 9.22 3.72
CA ARG A 125 -16.01 9.68 4.57
C ARG A 125 -16.85 10.75 3.88
N ARG A 126 -16.22 11.74 3.22
CA ARG A 126 -16.92 12.78 2.43
C ARG A 126 -17.71 12.21 1.26
N ARG A 127 -17.28 11.08 0.70
CA ARG A 127 -17.97 10.36 -0.38
C ARG A 127 -19.09 9.43 0.12
N GLY A 128 -19.40 9.44 1.42
CA GLY A 128 -20.43 8.59 2.00
C GLY A 128 -20.05 7.10 2.11
N CYS A 129 -18.79 6.76 1.88
CA CYS A 129 -18.29 5.40 2.06
C CYS A 129 -18.05 5.17 3.56
N ARG A 130 -18.85 4.31 4.18
CA ARG A 130 -18.61 3.82 5.55
C ARG A 130 -17.73 2.57 5.43
N TYR A 131 -16.58 2.59 6.10
CA TYR A 131 -15.81 1.36 6.31
C TYR A 131 -16.57 0.53 7.35
N LEU A 132 -16.84 -0.74 7.00
CA LEU A 132 -17.34 -1.76 7.93
C LEU A 132 -16.19 -2.26 8.80
#